data_AF-A0AA95RXK5-F1
#
_entry.id   AF-A0AA95RXK5-F1
#
_cell.length_a   1.000
_cell.length_b   1.000
_cell.length_c   1.000
_cell.angle_alpha   90.00
_cell.angle_beta   90.00
_cell.angle_gamma   90.00
#
_symmetry.space_group_name_H-M   'P 1'
#
loop_
_entity.id
_entity.type
_entity.pdbx_description
1 polymer ?
#
loop_
_entity_poly.entity_id
_entity_poly.type
_entity_poly.pdbx_seq_one_letter_code
_entity_poly.pdbx_strand_id
1 'polypeptide(L)'
;MTVGIDFCIANTYKEAAKSQTYVKFDEKIHQYLFRKEQDTGRKLSLLTGLDPYGDKFFSLQEILELVTICDFLLSEYRKGDILDQKIRKFAKKLKLLCGDALNQGKQIFTAGD
;
A
#
# COMPACT_ATOMS: atom_id res chain seq x y z
N MET A 1 14.16 0.42 -14.51
CA MET A 1 13.95 -0.25 -13.22
C MET A 1 13.29 0.79 -12.33
N THR A 2 12.03 0.59 -11.95
CA THR A 2 11.35 1.51 -11.02
C THR A 2 11.39 0.86 -9.66
N VAL A 3 12.25 1.36 -8.78
CA VAL A 3 12.32 0.96 -7.37
C VAL A 3 10.96 1.26 -6.73
N GLY A 4 10.41 0.31 -6.00
CA GLY A 4 9.09 0.44 -5.38
C GLY A 4 8.65 -0.85 -4.72
N ILE A 5 7.61 -0.77 -3.90
CA ILE A 5 7.11 -1.91 -3.14
C ILE A 5 5.89 -2.48 -3.86
N ASP A 6 5.89 -3.77 -4.14
CA ASP A 6 4.75 -4.46 -4.75
C ASP A 6 3.91 -5.17 -3.69
N PHE A 7 2.62 -4.86 -3.66
CA PHE A 7 1.64 -5.48 -2.77
C PHE A 7 0.88 -6.58 -3.51
N CYS A 8 0.78 -7.77 -2.95
CA CYS A 8 -0.02 -8.86 -3.51
C CYS A 8 -0.76 -9.65 -2.43
N ILE A 9 -1.78 -10.42 -2.81
CA ILE A 9 -2.49 -11.31 -1.90
C ILE A 9 -1.75 -12.63 -1.85
N ALA A 10 -1.28 -13.03 -0.66
CA ALA A 10 -0.58 -14.28 -0.45
C ALA A 10 -0.56 -14.64 1.03
N ASN A 11 -0.66 -15.93 1.34
CA ASN A 11 -0.43 -16.46 2.69
C ASN A 11 0.98 -17.01 2.86
N THR A 12 1.73 -17.21 1.77
CA THR A 12 3.10 -17.74 1.79
C THR A 12 3.94 -17.12 0.69
N TYR A 13 5.27 -17.11 0.85
CA TYR A 13 6.21 -16.66 -0.19
C TYR A 13 6.03 -17.39 -1.53
N LYS A 14 5.65 -18.68 -1.49
CA LYS A 14 5.40 -19.49 -2.71
C LYS A 14 4.18 -19.00 -3.47
N GLU A 15 3.14 -18.56 -2.77
CA GLU A 15 1.96 -17.95 -3.39
C GLU A 15 2.30 -16.56 -3.93
N ALA A 16 3.05 -15.75 -3.16
CA ALA A 16 3.49 -14.43 -3.58
C ALA A 16 4.30 -14.48 -4.88
N ALA A 17 5.24 -15.41 -4.99
CA ALA A 17 6.05 -15.62 -6.20
C ALA A 17 5.24 -16.03 -7.45
N LYS A 18 4.02 -16.53 -7.27
CA LYS A 18 3.11 -16.93 -8.37
C LYS A 18 2.00 -15.91 -8.61
N SER A 19 1.93 -14.86 -7.80
CA SER A 19 0.85 -13.88 -7.88
C SER A 19 0.98 -13.03 -9.13
N GLN A 20 -0.11 -12.94 -9.89
CA GLN A 20 -0.17 -12.11 -11.10
C GLN A 20 -0.82 -10.74 -10.84
N THR A 21 -1.36 -10.53 -9.64
CA THR A 21 -2.06 -9.31 -9.25
C THR A 21 -1.25 -8.58 -8.18
N TYR A 22 -0.65 -7.47 -8.59
CA TYR A 22 0.12 -6.61 -7.71
C TYR A 22 -0.34 -5.15 -7.79
N VAL A 23 -0.24 -4.47 -6.66
CA VAL A 23 -0.39 -3.02 -6.57
C VAL A 23 0.98 -2.44 -6.28
N LYS A 24 1.54 -1.74 -7.28
CA LYS A 24 2.83 -1.10 -7.15
C LYS A 24 2.74 0.19 -6.36
N PHE A 25 3.59 0.31 -5.35
CA PHE A 25 3.82 1.51 -4.57
C PHE A 25 5.11 2.18 -5.03
N ASP A 26 4.94 3.17 -5.88
CA ASP A 26 6.04 3.90 -6.52
C ASP A 26 6.85 4.71 -5.48
N GLU A 27 8.17 4.67 -5.58
CA GLU A 27 9.08 5.41 -4.70
C GLU A 27 8.72 6.90 -4.59
N LYS A 28 8.28 7.54 -5.68
CA LYS A 28 7.89 8.97 -5.64
C LYS A 28 6.67 9.20 -4.76
N ILE A 29 5.72 8.26 -4.78
CA ILE A 29 4.54 8.32 -3.91
C ILE A 29 4.96 8.05 -2.48
N HIS A 30 5.79 7.03 -2.24
CA HIS A 30 6.31 6.70 -0.90
C HIS A 30 7.07 7.88 -0.27
N GLN A 31 8.06 8.45 -0.94
CA GLN A 31 8.83 9.59 -0.44
C GLN A 31 7.94 10.81 -0.15
N TYR A 32 6.94 11.06 -1.00
CA TYR A 32 6.03 12.18 -0.79
C TYR A 32 5.12 11.97 0.44
N LEU A 33 4.55 10.78 0.59
CA LEU A 33 3.74 10.43 1.76
C LEU A 33 4.57 10.41 3.04
N PHE A 34 5.83 9.93 2.97
CA PHE A 34 6.78 9.94 4.09
C PHE A 34 7.03 11.36 4.60
N ARG A 35 7.28 12.32 3.69
CA ARG A 35 7.43 13.73 4.07
C ARG A 35 6.17 14.29 4.71
N LYS A 36 4.99 13.98 4.17
CA LYS A 36 3.71 14.47 4.72
C LYS A 36 3.36 13.85 6.07
N GLU A 37 3.78 12.61 6.34
CA GLU A 37 3.55 11.97 7.65
C GLU A 37 4.26 12.72 8.79
N GLN A 38 5.45 13.28 8.52
CA GLN A 38 6.16 14.11 9.49
C GLN A 38 5.32 15.32 9.94
N ASP A 39 4.49 15.86 9.05
CA ASP A 39 3.56 16.96 9.35
C ASP A 39 2.22 16.50 9.96
N THR A 40 1.74 15.30 9.64
CA THR A 40 0.35 14.86 9.95
C THR A 40 0.21 13.86 11.10
N GLY A 41 1.33 13.43 11.69
CA GLY A 41 1.35 12.63 12.92
C GLY A 41 0.90 11.18 12.72
N ARG A 42 1.83 10.31 12.31
CA ARG A 42 1.77 8.83 12.29
C ARG A 42 0.57 8.15 11.61
N LYS A 43 -0.33 8.89 10.95
CA LYS A 43 -1.51 8.30 10.28
C LYS A 43 -1.16 7.40 9.10
N LEU A 44 0.05 7.50 8.55
CA LEU A 44 0.47 6.74 7.37
C LEU A 44 1.56 5.70 7.69
N SER A 45 1.84 5.43 8.97
CA SER A 45 3.05 4.71 9.40
C SER A 45 3.15 3.28 8.82
N LEU A 46 2.03 2.63 8.53
CA LEU A 46 2.03 1.31 7.87
C LEU A 46 2.47 1.34 6.40
N LEU A 47 2.35 2.49 5.71
CA LEU A 47 2.82 2.67 4.34
C LEU A 47 4.23 3.26 4.31
N THR A 48 4.49 4.28 5.13
CA THR A 48 5.75 5.02 5.12
C THR A 48 6.87 4.27 5.85
N GLY A 49 6.51 3.44 6.84
CA GLY A 49 7.43 2.59 7.59
C GLY A 49 7.78 1.27 6.88
N LEU A 50 7.32 1.07 5.63
CA LEU A 50 7.73 -0.08 4.84
C LEU A 50 9.19 0.06 4.42
N ASP A 51 9.93 -1.02 4.64
CA ASP A 51 11.29 -1.16 4.13
C ASP A 51 11.22 -1.41 2.61
N PRO A 52 11.75 -0.52 1.77
CA PRO A 52 11.74 -0.69 0.31
C PRO A 52 12.54 -1.89 -0.16
N TYR A 53 13.40 -2.47 0.68
CA TYR A 53 14.17 -3.69 0.40
C TYR A 53 13.68 -4.91 1.19
N GLY A 54 12.74 -4.71 2.11
CA GLY A 54 12.24 -5.74 3.00
C GLY A 54 10.94 -6.34 2.51
N ASP A 55 10.76 -7.63 2.78
CA ASP A 55 9.47 -8.29 2.64
C ASP A 55 8.66 -8.24 3.94
N LYS A 56 7.33 -8.18 3.81
CA LYS A 56 6.44 -8.16 4.98
C LYS A 56 5.10 -8.81 4.67
N PHE A 57 4.58 -9.57 5.62
CA PHE A 57 3.17 -9.97 5.65
C PHE A 57 2.39 -9.05 6.58
N PHE A 58 1.24 -8.57 6.11
CA PHE A 58 0.28 -7.83 6.92
C PHE A 58 -0.70 -8.81 7.55
N SER A 59 -0.92 -8.66 8.85
CA SER A 59 -2.01 -9.33 9.57
C SER A 59 -3.38 -8.77 9.15
N LEU A 60 -4.46 -9.51 9.43
CA LEU A 60 -5.83 -9.04 9.15
C LEU A 60 -6.12 -7.67 9.79
N GLN A 61 -5.60 -7.43 11.00
CA GLN A 61 -5.78 -6.16 11.70
C GLN A 61 -5.03 -5.03 10.98
N GLU A 62 -3.79 -5.26 10.54
CA GLU A 62 -3.06 -4.27 9.74
C GLU A 62 -3.70 -4.05 8.36
N ILE A 63 -4.34 -5.07 7.76
CA ILE A 63 -5.08 -4.90 6.50
C ILE A 63 -6.28 -3.97 6.70
N LEU A 64 -7.02 -4.09 7.81
CA LEU A 64 -8.10 -3.16 8.14
C LEU A 64 -7.58 -1.73 8.36
N GLU A 65 -6.42 -1.58 8.98
CA GLU A 65 -5.76 -0.29 9.15
C GLU A 65 -5.30 0.28 7.80
N LEU A 66 -4.73 -0.54 6.90
CA LEU A 66 -4.41 -0.16 5.52
C LEU A 66 -5.64 0.34 4.74
N VAL A 67 -6.79 -0.29 4.92
CA VAL A 67 -8.06 0.19 4.33
C VAL A 67 -8.39 1.59 4.85
N THR A 68 -8.26 1.81 6.16
CA THR A 68 -8.50 3.11 6.79
C THR A 68 -7.54 4.18 6.26
N ILE A 69 -6.26 3.83 6.09
CA ILE A 69 -5.25 4.69 5.48
C ILE A 69 -5.63 5.03 4.04
N CYS A 70 -6.07 4.04 3.25
CA CYS A 70 -6.50 4.28 1.88
C CYS A 70 -7.69 5.24 1.83
N ASP A 71 -8.66 5.12 2.74
CA ASP A 71 -9.79 6.05 2.83
C ASP A 71 -9.35 7.47 3.19
N PHE A 72 -8.40 7.61 4.13
CA PHE A 72 -7.79 8.89 4.44
C PHE A 72 -7.12 9.50 3.20
N LEU A 73 -6.29 8.75 2.47
CA LEU A 73 -5.63 9.22 1.25
C LEU A 73 -6.66 9.66 0.19
N LEU A 74 -7.74 8.91 0.00
CA LEU A 74 -8.80 9.26 -0.95
C LEU A 74 -9.60 10.51 -0.54
N SER A 75 -9.66 10.79 0.75
CA SER A 75 -10.33 11.97 1.29
C SER A 75 -9.44 13.22 1.22
N GLU A 76 -8.17 13.07 1.53
CA GLU A 76 -7.19 14.15 1.65
C GLU A 76 -6.74 14.66 0.28
N TYR A 77 -6.49 13.77 -0.67
CA TYR A 77 -5.97 14.12 -1.99
C TYR A 77 -7.11 14.27 -2.99
N ARG A 78 -7.75 15.44 -3.02
CA ARG A 78 -8.89 15.77 -3.90
C ARG A 78 -8.65 16.98 -4.80
N LYS A 79 -7.48 17.63 -4.72
CA LYS A 79 -7.16 18.87 -5.46
C LYS A 79 -7.03 18.64 -6.96
N GLY A 80 -6.75 17.39 -7.36
CA GLY A 80 -6.87 16.95 -8.75
C GLY A 80 -5.63 17.19 -9.60
N ASP A 81 -4.53 17.64 -9.02
CA ASP A 81 -3.22 17.65 -9.69
C ASP A 81 -2.71 16.22 -9.98
N ILE A 82 -1.65 16.14 -10.79
CA ILE A 82 -1.12 14.85 -11.28
C ILE A 82 -0.69 13.94 -10.13
N LEU A 83 -0.14 14.51 -9.05
CA LEU A 83 0.31 13.74 -7.90
C LEU A 83 -0.88 13.23 -7.08
N ASP A 84 -1.85 14.09 -6.80
CA ASP A 84 -3.14 13.71 -6.19
C ASP A 84 -3.79 12.55 -6.94
N GLN A 85 -3.88 12.65 -8.28
CA GLN A 85 -4.47 11.58 -9.10
C GLN A 85 -3.72 10.26 -8.97
N LYS A 86 -2.38 10.30 -8.91
CA LYS A 86 -1.54 9.10 -8.71
C LYS A 86 -1.76 8.48 -7.32
N ILE A 87 -1.75 9.30 -6.27
CA ILE A 87 -2.00 8.84 -4.89
C ILE A 87 -3.39 8.22 -4.79
N ARG A 88 -4.42 8.85 -5.33
CA ARG A 88 -5.78 8.30 -5.36
C ARG A 88 -5.86 7.00 -6.13
N LYS A 89 -5.21 6.91 -7.29
CA LYS A 89 -5.19 5.68 -8.10
C LYS A 89 -4.53 4.54 -7.34
N PHE A 90 -3.42 4.81 -6.67
CA PHE A 90 -2.75 3.87 -5.78
C PHE A 90 -3.68 3.43 -4.63
N ALA A 91 -4.21 4.38 -3.86
CA ALA A 91 -5.09 4.10 -2.73
C ALA A 91 -6.36 3.31 -3.12
N LYS A 92 -6.97 3.60 -4.27
CA LYS A 92 -8.11 2.81 -4.78
C LYS A 92 -7.71 1.36 -5.05
N LYS A 93 -6.59 1.14 -5.74
CA LYS A 93 -6.11 -0.20 -6.07
C LYS A 93 -5.74 -0.99 -4.82
N LEU A 94 -5.01 -0.37 -3.89
CA LEU A 94 -4.62 -1.01 -2.64
C LEU A 94 -5.84 -1.33 -1.77
N LYS A 95 -6.82 -0.42 -1.68
CA LYS A 95 -8.07 -0.67 -0.96
C LYS A 95 -8.84 -1.86 -1.54
N LEU A 96 -8.93 -1.96 -2.86
CA LEU A 96 -9.55 -3.12 -3.53
C LEU A 96 -8.80 -4.41 -3.18
N LEU A 97 -7.47 -4.40 -3.27
CA LEU A 97 -6.62 -5.56 -2.90
C LEU A 97 -6.85 -5.98 -1.44
N CYS A 98 -6.97 -5.02 -0.52
CA CYS A 98 -7.28 -5.28 0.89
C CYS A 98 -8.67 -5.92 1.06
N GLY A 99 -9.68 -5.39 0.36
CA GLY A 99 -11.02 -5.97 0.38
C GLY A 99 -11.03 -7.40 -0.15
N ASP A 100 -10.33 -7.66 -1.25
CA ASP A 100 -10.20 -8.99 -1.83
C ASP A 100 -9.47 -9.96 -0.90
N ALA A 101 -8.41 -9.50 -0.22
CA ALA A 101 -7.69 -10.29 0.78
C ALA A 101 -8.59 -10.68 1.96
N LEU A 102 -9.33 -9.70 2.52
CA LEU A 102 -10.27 -9.94 3.62
C LEU A 102 -11.38 -10.90 3.22
N ASN A 103 -11.97 -10.73 2.03
CA ASN A 103 -13.02 -11.63 1.51
C ASN A 103 -12.52 -13.06 1.30
N GLN A 104 -11.26 -13.24 0.91
CA GLN A 104 -10.65 -14.55 0.70
C GLN A 104 -10.08 -15.17 1.99
N GLY A 105 -10.07 -14.44 3.11
CA GLY A 105 -9.40 -14.87 4.34
C GLY A 105 -7.88 -15.00 4.16
N LYS A 106 -7.29 -14.17 3.29
CA LYS A 106 -5.86 -14.17 2.97
C LYS A 106 -5.16 -12.93 3.51
N GLN A 107 -3.84 -13.01 3.59
CA GLN A 107 -2.97 -11.89 3.96
C GLN A 107 -2.54 -11.08 2.74
N ILE A 108 -1.97 -9.90 3.01
CA ILE A 108 -1.24 -9.10 2.04
C ILE A 108 0.24 -9.28 2.28
N PHE A 109 0.98 -9.50 1.20
CA PHE A 109 2.42 -9.56 1.17
C PHE A 109 2.97 -8.35 0.42
N THR A 110 4.06 -7.77 0.92
CA THR A 110 4.87 -6.78 0.20
C THR A 110 6.22 -7.35 -0.15
N ALA A 111 6.64 -7.15 -1.40
CA ALA A 111 8.02 -7.33 -1.85
C ALA A 111 8.63 -5.97 -2.14
N GLY A 112 9.77 -5.70 -1.51
CA GLY A 112 10.69 -4.66 -1.95
C GLY A 112 11.44 -5.07 -3.22
N ASP A 113 11.91 -4.07 -3.98
CA ASP A 113 12.72 -4.21 -5.21
C ASP A 113 14.14 -3.68 -4.98
#